data_AF-A0A9D6PGF8-F1
#
_entry.id   AF-A0A9D6PGF8-F1
#
_cell.length_a   1.000
_cell.length_b   1.000
_cell.length_c   1.000
_cell.angle_alpha   90.00
_cell.angle_beta   90.00
_cell.angle_gamma   90.00
#
_symmetry.space_group_name_H-M   'P 1'
#
loop_
_entity.id
_entity.type
_entity.pdbx_description
1 polymer ?
#
loop_
_entity_poly.entity_id
_entity_poly.type
_entity_poly.pdbx_seq_one_letter_code
_entity_poly.pdbx_strand_id
1 'polypeptide(L)'
;MKKELEQDFARNKQTGDNAFLNGRSGFAKLILIFAGAVLIIFSAIFGIIIYQGQQAEVGFEKLLKNGMASIEKEQAELAIDAFQKAGSSFCFSQRFFRLISGSSQTQFHSPIEVDQLAISAILMRAYQELFQMKTGAAWVKKAQEKIANLPKSEFSELHQNLATARELSNLCELFQAKKYREVLKGLRAAENNALTNDADFFLMEVRILIACGKAINEPAFLEKAQELLWFLSKDVGIKNPRIDFLWNLLSH
;
A
#
# COMPACT_ATOMS: atom_id res chain seq x y z
N MET A 1 24.21 -83.50 -37.38
CA MET A 1 24.95 -82.23 -37.53
C MET A 1 24.12 -81.03 -37.98
N LYS A 2 23.42 -81.02 -39.13
CA LYS A 2 22.58 -79.85 -39.53
C LYS A 2 21.41 -79.54 -38.59
N LYS A 3 20.76 -80.57 -38.03
CA LYS A 3 19.58 -80.39 -37.16
C LYS A 3 19.89 -79.87 -35.74
N GLU A 4 21.09 -80.11 -35.22
CA GLU A 4 21.50 -79.61 -33.90
C GLU A 4 21.84 -78.11 -33.96
N LEU A 5 22.50 -77.66 -35.03
CA LEU A 5 22.82 -76.25 -35.26
C LEU A 5 21.59 -75.36 -35.42
N GLU A 6 20.50 -75.86 -36.01
CA GLU A 6 19.24 -75.10 -36.13
C GLU A 6 18.48 -75.00 -34.80
N GLN A 7 18.53 -76.03 -33.95
CA GLN A 7 17.91 -76.00 -32.62
C GLN A 7 18.65 -75.06 -31.66
N ASP A 8 19.98 -75.01 -31.73
CA ASP A 8 20.77 -74.09 -30.91
C ASP A 8 20.62 -72.62 -31.36
N PHE A 9 20.46 -72.37 -32.67
CA PHE A 9 20.13 -71.03 -33.17
C PHE A 9 18.72 -70.57 -32.76
N ALA A 10 17.72 -71.47 -32.80
CA ALA A 10 16.36 -71.16 -32.37
C ALA A 10 16.27 -70.91 -30.86
N ARG A 11 16.99 -71.69 -30.04
CA ARG A 11 17.09 -71.46 -28.59
C ARG A 11 17.79 -70.14 -28.27
N ASN A 12 18.93 -69.83 -28.90
CA ASN A 12 19.62 -68.56 -28.63
C ASN A 12 18.81 -67.35 -29.07
N LYS A 13 18.06 -67.44 -30.16
CA LYS A 13 17.17 -66.37 -30.62
C LYS A 13 15.98 -66.15 -29.67
N GLN A 14 15.32 -67.22 -29.22
CA GLN A 14 14.25 -67.11 -28.20
C GLN A 14 14.77 -66.58 -26.85
N THR A 15 16.00 -66.95 -26.46
CA THR A 15 16.59 -66.47 -25.21
C THR A 15 17.00 -64.99 -25.30
N GLY A 16 17.49 -64.55 -26.46
CA GLY A 16 17.79 -63.14 -26.76
C GLY A 16 16.54 -62.26 -26.84
N ASP A 17 15.48 -62.72 -27.51
CA ASP A 17 14.21 -61.97 -27.63
C ASP A 17 13.48 -61.85 -26.28
N ASN A 18 13.49 -62.90 -25.45
CA ASN A 18 12.92 -62.87 -24.11
C ASN A 18 13.73 -61.99 -23.13
N ALA A 19 15.06 -61.97 -23.24
CA ALA A 19 15.92 -61.09 -22.44
C ALA A 19 15.75 -59.61 -22.85
N PHE A 20 15.58 -59.33 -24.15
CA PHE A 20 15.39 -57.97 -24.67
C PHE A 20 14.01 -57.39 -24.31
N LEU A 21 12.94 -58.20 -24.35
CA LEU A 21 11.60 -57.81 -23.92
C LEU A 21 11.46 -57.69 -22.39
N ASN A 22 12.16 -58.53 -21.61
CA ASN A 22 12.21 -58.42 -20.15
C ASN A 22 13.03 -57.21 -19.67
N GLY A 23 14.14 -56.88 -20.34
CA GLY A 23 14.92 -55.67 -20.05
C GLY A 23 14.15 -54.37 -20.33
N ARG A 24 13.35 -54.35 -21.40
CA ARG A 24 12.54 -53.18 -21.81
C ARG A 24 11.31 -52.98 -20.93
N SER A 25 10.67 -54.05 -20.46
CA SER A 25 9.54 -53.98 -19.50
C SER A 25 10.00 -53.67 -18.07
N GLY A 26 11.18 -54.15 -17.65
CA GLY A 26 11.81 -53.77 -16.38
C GLY A 26 12.21 -52.30 -16.34
N PHE A 27 12.82 -51.79 -17.40
CA PHE A 27 13.18 -50.37 -17.54
C PHE A 27 11.95 -49.47 -17.64
N ALA A 28 10.90 -49.87 -18.36
CA ALA A 28 9.63 -49.13 -18.43
C ALA A 28 8.91 -49.06 -17.07
N LYS A 29 8.92 -50.14 -16.27
CA LYS A 29 8.41 -50.14 -14.89
C LYS A 29 9.23 -49.24 -13.98
N LEU A 30 10.56 -49.23 -14.11
CA LEU A 30 11.45 -48.31 -13.38
C LEU A 30 11.19 -46.85 -13.73
N ILE A 31 11.00 -46.52 -15.01
CA ILE A 31 10.62 -45.17 -15.46
C ILE A 31 9.25 -44.78 -14.88
N LEU A 32 8.26 -45.67 -14.88
CA LEU A 32 6.93 -45.40 -14.33
C LEU A 32 6.95 -45.18 -12.82
N ILE A 33 7.73 -45.98 -12.07
CA ILE A 33 7.90 -45.81 -10.62
C ILE A 33 8.63 -44.50 -10.33
N PHE A 34 9.69 -44.20 -11.09
CA PHE A 34 10.43 -42.95 -10.94
C PHE A 34 9.55 -41.74 -11.30
N ALA A 35 8.82 -41.79 -12.41
CA ALA A 35 7.90 -40.74 -12.83
C ALA A 35 6.75 -40.55 -11.82
N GLY A 36 6.22 -41.64 -11.26
CA GLY A 36 5.21 -41.60 -10.20
C GLY A 36 5.73 -41.00 -8.89
N ALA A 37 6.93 -41.38 -8.46
CA ALA A 37 7.60 -40.81 -7.29
C ALA A 37 7.88 -39.31 -7.49
N VAL A 38 8.36 -38.93 -8.67
CA VAL A 38 8.58 -37.53 -9.06
C VAL A 38 7.26 -36.75 -9.04
N LEU A 39 6.16 -37.30 -9.56
CA LEU A 39 4.84 -36.68 -9.51
C LEU A 39 4.33 -36.46 -8.08
N ILE A 40 4.55 -37.41 -7.18
CA ILE A 40 4.17 -37.29 -5.76
C ILE A 40 4.99 -36.21 -5.05
N ILE A 41 6.30 -36.13 -5.35
CA ILE A 41 7.16 -35.07 -4.81
C ILE A 41 6.71 -33.71 -5.34
N PHE A 42 6.43 -33.60 -6.65
CA PHE A 42 5.92 -32.37 -7.24
C PHE A 42 4.56 -31.97 -6.68
N SER A 43 3.64 -32.92 -6.44
CA SER A 43 2.33 -32.60 -5.87
C SER A 43 2.42 -32.17 -4.39
N ALA A 44 3.33 -32.76 -3.61
CA ALA A 44 3.60 -32.33 -2.24
C ALA A 44 4.20 -30.91 -2.20
N ILE A 45 5.20 -30.63 -3.04
CA ILE A 45 5.79 -29.29 -3.17
C ILE A 45 4.72 -28.29 -3.63
N PHE A 46 3.89 -28.66 -4.60
CA PHE A 46 2.80 -27.83 -5.09
C PHE A 46 1.78 -27.51 -4.00
N GLY A 47 1.36 -28.51 -3.21
CA GLY A 47 0.47 -28.31 -2.07
C GLY A 47 1.04 -27.37 -1.01
N ILE A 48 2.35 -27.48 -0.72
CA ILE A 48 3.04 -26.58 0.21
C ILE A 48 3.03 -25.13 -0.31
N ILE A 49 3.33 -24.93 -1.59
CA ILE A 49 3.33 -23.59 -2.22
C ILE A 49 1.92 -22.96 -2.17
N ILE A 50 0.88 -23.74 -2.46
CA ILE A 50 -0.52 -23.27 -2.37
C ILE A 50 -0.89 -22.90 -0.95
N TYR A 51 -0.61 -23.77 0.04
CA TYR A 51 -0.94 -23.52 1.43
C TYR A 51 -0.21 -22.28 1.98
N GLN A 52 1.08 -22.13 1.67
CA GLN A 52 1.86 -20.95 2.04
C GLN A 52 1.31 -19.69 1.37
N GLY A 53 0.92 -19.78 0.10
CA GLY A 53 0.29 -18.68 -0.62
C GLY A 53 -1.05 -18.25 -0.02
N GLN A 54 -1.90 -19.20 0.40
CA GLN A 54 -3.16 -18.92 1.07
C GLN A 54 -2.96 -18.23 2.44
N GLN A 55 -2.01 -18.71 3.25
CA GLN A 55 -1.69 -18.08 4.54
C GLN A 55 -1.13 -16.66 4.35
N ALA A 56 -0.27 -16.47 3.35
CA ALA A 56 0.25 -15.15 2.99
C ALA A 56 -0.88 -14.20 2.56
N GLU A 57 -1.86 -14.69 1.79
CA GLU A 57 -3.02 -13.91 1.36
C GLU A 57 -3.89 -13.45 2.54
N VAL A 58 -4.24 -14.37 3.44
CA VAL A 58 -5.02 -14.05 4.66
C VAL A 58 -4.28 -13.04 5.54
N GLY A 59 -2.96 -13.19 5.68
CA GLY A 59 -2.12 -12.23 6.40
C GLY A 59 -2.12 -10.86 5.75
N PHE A 60 -2.00 -10.80 4.43
CA PHE A 60 -2.03 -9.57 3.64
C PHE A 60 -3.37 -8.82 3.78
N GLU A 61 -4.50 -9.51 3.60
CA GLU A 61 -5.83 -8.90 3.76
C GLU A 61 -6.05 -8.37 5.17
N LYS A 62 -5.59 -9.10 6.20
CA LYS A 62 -5.67 -8.66 7.59
C LYS A 62 -4.86 -7.38 7.82
N LEU A 63 -3.66 -7.28 7.24
CA LEU A 63 -2.83 -6.07 7.33
C LEU A 63 -3.50 -4.88 6.65
N LEU A 64 -4.07 -5.07 5.45
CA LEU A 64 -4.82 -4.01 4.77
C LEU A 64 -6.03 -3.55 5.58
N LYS A 65 -6.84 -4.50 6.09
CA LYS A 65 -8.01 -4.18 6.92
C LYS A 65 -7.63 -3.43 8.19
N ASN A 66 -6.54 -3.84 8.85
CA ASN A 66 -6.03 -3.14 10.02
C ASN A 66 -5.54 -1.72 9.68
N GLY A 67 -4.87 -1.55 8.53
CA GLY A 67 -4.44 -0.24 8.05
C GLY A 67 -5.62 0.69 7.79
N MET A 68 -6.63 0.24 7.04
CA MET A 68 -7.84 1.01 6.76
C MET A 68 -8.61 1.36 8.04
N ALA A 69 -8.80 0.41 8.96
CA ALA A 69 -9.44 0.67 10.24
C ALA A 69 -8.63 1.65 11.12
N SER A 70 -7.31 1.70 10.96
CA SER A 70 -6.46 2.67 11.65
C SER A 70 -6.59 4.08 11.06
N ILE A 71 -6.77 4.20 9.74
CA ILE A 71 -7.10 5.49 9.08
C ILE A 71 -8.43 6.03 9.61
N GLU A 72 -9.47 5.21 9.68
CA GLU A 72 -10.78 5.61 10.21
C GLU A 72 -10.73 6.10 11.66
N LYS A 73 -9.77 5.59 12.45
CA LYS A 73 -9.57 5.96 13.85
C LYS A 73 -8.56 7.10 14.04
N GLU A 74 -8.09 7.71 12.96
CA GLU A 74 -7.02 8.70 12.97
C GLU A 74 -5.68 8.21 13.58
N GLN A 75 -5.41 6.91 13.52
CA GLN A 75 -4.20 6.27 14.05
C GLN A 75 -3.15 6.11 12.94
N ALA A 76 -2.62 7.23 12.45
CA ALA A 76 -1.77 7.25 11.26
C ALA A 76 -0.51 6.37 11.38
N GLU A 77 0.15 6.32 12.56
CA GLU A 77 1.34 5.48 12.75
C GLU A 77 1.05 3.98 12.66
N LEU A 78 -0.10 3.54 13.19
CA LEU A 78 -0.54 2.15 13.07
C LEU A 78 -0.92 1.81 11.63
N ALA A 79 -1.54 2.76 10.92
CA ALA A 79 -1.83 2.60 9.50
C ALA A 79 -0.55 2.47 8.65
N ILE A 80 0.46 3.31 8.91
CA ILE A 80 1.76 3.26 8.24
C ILE A 80 2.42 1.90 8.45
N ASP A 81 2.50 1.42 9.70
CA ASP A 81 3.11 0.11 10.01
C ASP A 81 2.36 -1.04 9.32
N ALA A 82 1.02 -1.02 9.36
CA ALA A 82 0.19 -2.03 8.71
C ALA A 82 0.41 -2.06 7.18
N PHE A 83 0.40 -0.91 6.50
CA PHE A 83 0.61 -0.84 5.06
C PHE A 83 2.05 -1.19 4.65
N GLN A 84 3.06 -0.81 5.43
CA GLN A 84 4.45 -1.19 5.17
C GLN A 84 4.63 -2.72 5.28
N LYS A 85 4.04 -3.33 6.30
CA LYS A 85 4.04 -4.80 6.46
C LYS A 85 3.30 -5.47 5.30
N ALA A 86 2.15 -4.92 4.86
CA ALA A 86 1.42 -5.44 3.71
C ALA A 86 2.25 -5.36 2.43
N GLY A 87 2.92 -4.24 2.16
CA GLY A 87 3.81 -4.07 1.00
C GLY A 87 4.98 -5.05 0.99
N SER A 88 5.54 -5.36 2.17
CA SER A 88 6.62 -6.35 2.31
C SER A 88 6.16 -7.81 2.17
N SER A 89 4.85 -8.07 2.23
CA SER A 89 4.28 -9.42 2.21
C SER A 89 4.09 -9.99 0.80
N PHE A 90 4.30 -9.18 -0.26
CA PHE A 90 4.24 -9.62 -1.66
C PHE A 90 5.35 -10.63 -1.98
N CYS A 91 5.07 -11.91 -1.78
CA CYS A 91 5.98 -13.02 -2.05
C CYS A 91 5.53 -13.86 -3.26
N PHE A 92 6.45 -14.68 -3.80
CA PHE A 92 6.20 -15.53 -4.97
C PHE A 92 5.04 -16.51 -4.77
N SER A 93 4.93 -17.12 -3.58
CA SER A 93 3.86 -18.07 -3.25
C SER A 93 2.48 -17.41 -3.26
N GLN A 94 2.37 -16.17 -2.75
CA GLN A 94 1.13 -15.39 -2.79
C GLN A 94 0.71 -15.06 -4.23
N ARG A 95 1.66 -14.60 -5.07
CA ARG A 95 1.40 -14.31 -6.48
C ARG A 95 0.96 -15.55 -7.25
N PHE A 96 1.63 -16.67 -7.00
CA PHE A 96 1.30 -17.96 -7.61
C PHE A 96 -0.09 -18.44 -7.17
N PHE A 97 -0.41 -18.35 -5.88
CA PHE A 97 -1.73 -18.67 -5.35
C PHE A 97 -2.85 -17.83 -5.98
N ARG A 98 -2.66 -16.51 -6.11
CA ARG A 98 -3.63 -15.62 -6.79
C ARG A 98 -3.85 -16.00 -8.26
N LEU A 99 -2.78 -16.38 -8.96
CA LEU A 99 -2.83 -16.80 -10.36
C LEU A 99 -3.68 -18.07 -10.54
N ILE A 100 -3.44 -19.10 -9.71
CA ILE A 100 -4.11 -20.40 -9.85
C ILE A 100 -5.53 -20.42 -9.27
N SER A 101 -5.81 -19.61 -8.25
CA SER A 101 -7.13 -19.55 -7.61
C SER A 101 -8.12 -18.68 -8.39
N GLY A 102 -7.65 -17.92 -9.38
CA GLY A 102 -8.46 -16.94 -10.09
C GLY A 102 -9.00 -15.86 -9.14
N SER A 103 -8.37 -15.65 -7.99
CA SER A 103 -8.84 -14.69 -6.98
C SER A 103 -8.61 -13.26 -7.47
N SER A 104 -9.54 -12.75 -8.26
CA SER A 104 -9.69 -11.34 -8.61
C SER A 104 -10.30 -10.50 -7.47
N GLN A 105 -10.51 -11.10 -6.29
CA GLN A 105 -11.27 -10.49 -5.20
C GLN A 105 -10.50 -9.45 -4.38
N THR A 106 -9.17 -9.42 -4.43
CA THR A 106 -8.40 -8.35 -3.76
C THR A 106 -8.21 -7.16 -4.69
N GLN A 107 -8.64 -5.97 -4.25
CA GLN A 107 -8.47 -4.69 -4.95
C GLN A 107 -7.01 -4.30 -5.25
N PHE A 108 -6.02 -4.95 -4.62
CA PHE A 108 -4.61 -4.60 -4.71
C PHE A 108 -3.79 -5.72 -5.38
N HIS A 109 -3.30 -5.44 -6.58
CA HIS A 109 -2.55 -6.35 -7.45
C HIS A 109 -1.04 -6.10 -7.44
N SER A 110 -0.58 -4.94 -6.97
CA SER A 110 0.85 -4.61 -6.96
C SER A 110 1.34 -4.01 -5.63
N PRO A 111 2.64 -4.16 -5.31
CA PRO A 111 3.26 -3.45 -4.19
C PRO A 111 3.10 -1.94 -4.27
N ILE A 112 3.05 -1.39 -5.49
CA ILE A 112 2.95 0.04 -5.76
C ILE A 112 1.62 0.60 -5.22
N GLU A 113 0.52 -0.12 -5.41
CA GLU A 113 -0.80 0.33 -4.91
C GLU A 113 -0.86 0.31 -3.37
N VAL A 114 -0.15 -0.62 -2.72
CA VAL A 114 -0.03 -0.63 -1.26
C VAL A 114 0.92 0.45 -0.75
N ASP A 115 1.98 0.76 -1.51
CA ASP A 115 2.85 1.90 -1.23
C ASP A 115 2.08 3.23 -1.32
N GLN A 116 1.11 3.37 -2.23
CA GLN A 116 0.21 4.51 -2.27
C GLN A 116 -0.58 4.66 -0.95
N LEU A 117 -1.13 3.57 -0.40
CA LEU A 117 -1.80 3.62 0.91
C LEU A 117 -0.85 4.03 2.03
N ALA A 118 0.38 3.50 2.02
CA ALA A 118 1.40 3.87 3.00
C ALA A 118 1.78 5.35 2.89
N ILE A 119 1.92 5.89 1.69
CA ILE A 119 2.19 7.32 1.43
C ILE A 119 1.04 8.19 1.94
N SER A 120 -0.21 7.82 1.64
CA SER A 120 -1.39 8.53 2.14
C SER A 120 -1.43 8.55 3.67
N ALA A 121 -1.09 7.44 4.33
CA ALA A 121 -1.00 7.37 5.79
C ALA A 121 0.14 8.25 6.35
N ILE A 122 1.27 8.36 5.65
CA ILE A 122 2.37 9.28 6.02
C ILE A 122 1.92 10.74 5.90
N LEU A 123 1.24 11.10 4.80
CA LEU A 123 0.71 12.45 4.61
C LEU A 123 -0.35 12.78 5.68
N MET A 124 -1.23 11.84 6.01
CA MET A 124 -2.18 11.98 7.11
C MET A 124 -1.46 12.29 8.44
N ARG A 125 -0.37 11.59 8.76
CA ARG A 125 0.44 11.87 9.95
C ARG A 125 1.05 13.27 9.90
N ALA A 126 1.51 13.72 8.73
CA ALA A 126 2.01 15.08 8.53
C ALA A 126 0.90 16.11 8.82
N TYR A 127 -0.30 15.95 8.24
CA TYR A 127 -1.43 16.85 8.48
C TYR A 127 -1.86 16.89 9.96
N GLN A 128 -1.76 15.78 10.69
CA GLN A 128 -1.98 15.78 12.15
C GLN A 128 -1.00 16.67 12.91
N GLU A 129 0.28 16.73 12.50
CA GLU A 129 1.26 17.66 13.11
C GLU A 129 1.03 19.09 12.67
N LEU A 130 0.78 19.31 11.38
CA LEU A 130 0.48 20.62 10.80
C LEU A 130 -0.71 21.27 11.50
N PHE A 131 -1.77 20.50 11.79
CA PHE A 131 -2.97 21.01 12.48
C PHE A 131 -2.69 21.49 13.91
N GLN A 132 -1.65 20.96 14.53
CA GLN A 132 -1.13 21.41 15.82
C GLN A 132 -0.16 22.61 15.68
N MET A 133 -0.04 23.21 14.50
CA MET A 133 0.94 24.25 14.15
C MET A 133 2.40 23.81 14.33
N LYS A 134 2.67 22.50 14.21
CA LYS A 134 4.02 21.93 14.13
C LYS A 134 4.44 21.82 12.66
N THR A 135 5.73 21.72 12.38
CA THR A 135 6.22 21.76 10.99
C THR A 135 5.88 20.51 10.20
N GLY A 136 5.77 19.32 10.82
CA GLY A 136 5.52 18.07 10.09
C GLY A 136 6.64 17.67 9.12
N ALA A 137 7.78 18.37 9.11
CA ALA A 137 8.80 18.28 8.08
C ALA A 137 9.40 16.87 7.93
N ALA A 138 9.54 16.14 9.04
CA ALA A 138 10.03 14.75 9.02
C ALA A 138 9.10 13.83 8.24
N TRP A 139 7.78 13.99 8.39
CA TRP A 139 6.77 13.18 7.68
C TRP A 139 6.64 13.59 6.22
N VAL A 140 6.68 14.89 5.92
CA VAL A 140 6.71 15.40 4.54
C VAL A 140 7.92 14.85 3.79
N LYS A 141 9.11 14.89 4.41
CA LYS A 141 10.33 14.31 3.84
C LYS A 141 10.19 12.80 3.60
N LYS A 142 9.65 12.07 4.57
CA LYS A 142 9.40 10.62 4.43
C LYS A 142 8.44 10.30 3.28
N ALA A 143 7.39 11.10 3.10
CA ALA A 143 6.47 10.96 1.97
C ALA A 143 7.17 11.28 0.64
N GLN A 144 7.98 12.33 0.60
CA GLN A 144 8.77 12.70 -0.58
C GLN A 144 9.72 11.60 -1.02
N GLU A 145 10.46 10.99 -0.08
CA GLU A 145 11.37 9.88 -0.35
C GLU A 145 10.65 8.66 -0.93
N LYS A 146 9.45 8.35 -0.43
CA LYS A 146 8.63 7.24 -0.95
C LYS A 146 8.00 7.54 -2.32
N ILE A 147 7.53 8.77 -2.52
CA ILE A 147 6.91 9.20 -3.79
C ILE A 147 7.95 9.33 -4.92
N ALA A 148 9.22 9.59 -4.61
CA ALA A 148 10.26 9.87 -5.62
C ALA A 148 10.40 8.79 -6.71
N ASN A 149 10.04 7.54 -6.42
CA ASN A 149 10.14 6.42 -7.34
C ASN A 149 8.82 6.11 -8.08
N LEU A 150 7.76 6.89 -7.84
CA LEU A 150 6.46 6.69 -8.47
C LEU A 150 6.30 7.56 -9.74
N PRO A 151 5.71 7.02 -10.82
CA PRO A 151 5.48 7.78 -12.05
C PRO A 151 4.42 8.87 -11.82
N LYS A 152 4.83 10.13 -11.99
CA LYS A 152 3.98 11.30 -11.71
C LYS A 152 2.64 11.32 -12.48
N SER A 153 2.60 10.76 -13.69
CA SER A 153 1.38 10.70 -14.51
C SER A 153 0.29 9.81 -13.91
N GLU A 154 0.68 8.76 -13.19
CA GLU A 154 -0.26 7.79 -12.60
C GLU A 154 -0.64 8.19 -11.17
N PHE A 155 0.23 8.93 -10.47
CA PHE A 155 0.07 9.30 -9.07
C PHE A 155 -0.01 10.82 -8.85
N SER A 156 -0.58 11.54 -9.82
CA SER A 156 -0.63 13.01 -9.83
C SER A 156 -1.23 13.61 -8.56
N GLU A 157 -2.31 13.02 -8.05
CA GLU A 157 -2.97 13.43 -6.79
C GLU A 157 -2.04 13.31 -5.58
N LEU A 158 -1.26 12.22 -5.46
CA LEU A 158 -0.30 12.06 -4.36
C LEU A 158 0.82 13.10 -4.43
N HIS A 159 1.32 13.37 -5.63
CA HIS A 159 2.33 14.42 -5.84
C HIS A 159 1.78 15.80 -5.48
N GLN A 160 0.51 16.06 -5.80
CA GLN A 160 -0.16 17.30 -5.48
C GLN A 160 -0.37 17.44 -3.97
N ASN A 161 -0.88 16.41 -3.29
CA ASN A 161 -1.03 16.40 -1.83
C ASN A 161 0.31 16.58 -1.10
N LEU A 162 1.39 15.96 -1.61
CA LEU A 162 2.74 16.19 -1.09
C LEU A 162 3.19 17.63 -1.25
N ALA A 163 2.93 18.25 -2.41
CA ALA A 163 3.27 19.65 -2.67
C ALA A 163 2.52 20.57 -1.70
N THR A 164 1.22 20.36 -1.49
CA THR A 164 0.41 21.08 -0.51
C THR A 164 0.93 20.93 0.91
N ALA A 165 1.18 19.69 1.35
CA ALA A 165 1.73 19.42 2.69
C ALA A 165 3.09 20.09 2.90
N ARG A 166 3.93 20.17 1.87
CA ARG A 166 5.21 20.88 1.91
C ARG A 166 5.04 22.39 2.06
N GLU A 167 4.13 22.99 1.31
CA GLU A 167 3.83 24.43 1.47
C GLU A 167 3.30 24.70 2.89
N LEU A 168 2.35 23.90 3.39
CA LEU A 168 1.84 24.01 4.74
C LEU A 168 2.93 23.84 5.82
N SER A 169 3.90 22.95 5.59
CA SER A 169 5.08 22.77 6.45
C SER A 169 5.89 24.06 6.56
N ASN A 170 6.17 24.70 5.42
CA ASN A 170 6.87 25.99 5.37
C ASN A 170 6.06 27.10 6.09
N LEU A 171 4.73 27.11 5.93
CA LEU A 171 3.86 28.05 6.64
C LEU A 171 3.92 27.86 8.15
N CYS A 172 3.98 26.61 8.63
CA CYS A 172 4.14 26.32 10.05
C CYS A 172 5.52 26.76 10.59
N GLU A 173 6.59 26.64 9.80
CA GLU A 173 7.91 27.19 10.16
C GLU A 173 7.87 28.71 10.30
N LEU A 174 7.27 29.42 9.34
CA LEU A 174 7.07 30.87 9.40
C LEU A 174 6.22 31.28 10.61
N PHE A 175 5.19 30.50 10.93
CA PHE A 175 4.34 30.72 12.10
C PHE A 175 5.14 30.61 13.40
N GLN A 176 5.98 29.58 13.54
CA GLN A 176 6.85 29.40 14.71
C GLN A 176 7.88 30.53 14.83
N ALA A 177 8.34 31.05 13.70
CA ALA A 177 9.18 32.26 13.63
C ALA A 177 8.42 33.58 13.88
N LYS A 178 7.12 33.51 14.22
CA LYS A 178 6.21 34.65 14.47
C LYS A 178 6.02 35.58 13.27
N LYS A 179 6.24 35.08 12.05
CA LYS A 179 6.09 35.82 10.80
C LYS A 179 4.67 35.74 10.24
N TYR A 180 3.68 36.10 11.05
CA TYR A 180 2.26 35.83 10.77
C TYR A 180 1.74 36.43 9.46
N ARG A 181 2.20 37.64 9.08
CA ARG A 181 1.81 38.24 7.79
C ARG A 181 2.41 37.51 6.58
N GLU A 182 3.60 36.93 6.73
CA GLU A 182 4.20 36.09 5.68
C GLU A 182 3.44 34.77 5.56
N VAL A 183 3.02 34.17 6.68
CA VAL A 183 2.16 32.98 6.70
C VAL A 183 0.87 33.21 5.91
N LEU A 184 0.16 34.30 6.20
CA LEU A 184 -1.10 34.63 5.51
C LEU A 184 -0.91 34.89 4.02
N LYS A 185 0.19 35.54 3.62
CA LYS A 185 0.52 35.71 2.19
C LYS A 185 0.84 34.38 1.49
N GLY A 186 1.47 33.46 2.21
CA GLY A 186 1.86 32.16 1.69
C GLY A 186 0.71 31.16 1.55
N LEU A 187 -0.43 31.38 2.21
CA LEU A 187 -1.62 30.51 2.09
C LEU A 187 -2.06 30.30 0.64
N ARG A 188 -2.02 31.36 -0.19
CA ARG A 188 -2.39 31.27 -1.61
C ARG A 188 -1.53 30.29 -2.41
N ALA A 189 -0.25 30.14 -2.04
CA ALA A 189 0.62 29.18 -2.70
C ALA A 189 0.25 27.74 -2.33
N ALA A 190 -0.13 27.49 -1.07
CA ALA A 190 -0.65 26.21 -0.63
C ALA A 190 -2.02 25.90 -1.29
N GLU A 191 -2.91 26.89 -1.38
CA GLU A 191 -4.23 26.77 -2.04
C GLU A 191 -4.11 26.41 -3.52
N ASN A 192 -3.21 27.06 -4.26
CA ASN A 192 -2.98 26.75 -5.68
C ASN A 192 -2.50 25.31 -5.91
N ASN A 193 -1.88 24.69 -4.90
CA ASN A 193 -1.46 23.30 -4.96
C ASN A 193 -2.53 22.35 -4.40
N ALA A 194 -3.45 22.80 -3.55
CA ALA A 194 -4.46 21.94 -2.95
C ALA A 194 -5.40 21.33 -4.01
N LEU A 195 -5.85 20.10 -3.78
CA LEU A 195 -6.96 19.55 -4.56
C LEU A 195 -8.25 20.30 -4.18
N THR A 196 -9.17 20.47 -5.13
CA THR A 196 -10.45 21.16 -4.90
C THR A 196 -11.28 20.54 -3.77
N ASN A 197 -11.07 19.26 -3.47
CA ASN A 197 -11.74 18.49 -2.42
C ASN A 197 -10.82 18.11 -1.25
N ASP A 198 -9.66 18.75 -1.09
CA ASP A 198 -8.73 18.47 0.01
C ASP A 198 -9.27 19.00 1.35
N ALA A 199 -10.05 18.17 2.05
CA ALA A 199 -10.62 18.50 3.35
C ALA A 199 -9.56 18.83 4.41
N ASP A 200 -8.40 18.17 4.38
CA ASP A 200 -7.32 18.42 5.34
C ASP A 200 -6.68 19.80 5.09
N PHE A 201 -6.50 20.20 3.83
CA PHE A 201 -6.07 21.56 3.48
C PHE A 201 -7.07 22.61 3.97
N PHE A 202 -8.37 22.45 3.71
CA PHE A 202 -9.36 23.44 4.16
C PHE A 202 -9.39 23.58 5.69
N LEU A 203 -9.27 22.47 6.42
CA LEU A 203 -9.15 22.51 7.88
C LEU A 203 -7.88 23.25 8.33
N MET A 204 -6.76 23.05 7.61
CA MET A 204 -5.51 23.75 7.84
C MET A 204 -5.59 25.24 7.54
N GLU A 205 -6.28 25.64 6.48
CA GLU A 205 -6.50 27.04 6.13
C GLU A 205 -7.25 27.76 7.26
N VAL A 206 -8.37 27.21 7.71
CA VAL A 206 -9.13 27.75 8.84
C VAL A 206 -8.25 27.83 10.09
N ARG A 207 -7.49 26.77 10.38
CA ARG A 207 -6.59 26.73 11.55
C ARG A 207 -5.55 27.85 11.52
N ILE A 208 -4.94 28.10 10.35
CA ILE A 208 -3.94 29.14 10.12
C ILE A 208 -4.56 30.53 10.24
N LEU A 209 -5.74 30.75 9.64
CA LEU A 209 -6.47 32.02 9.73
C LEU A 209 -6.79 32.38 11.18
N ILE A 210 -7.29 31.42 11.98
CA ILE A 210 -7.54 31.64 13.41
C ILE A 210 -6.24 31.97 14.14
N ALA A 211 -5.19 31.15 13.94
CA ALA A 211 -3.93 31.31 14.65
C ALA A 211 -3.28 32.67 14.38
N CYS A 212 -3.19 33.06 13.10
CA CYS A 212 -2.57 34.30 12.67
C CYS A 212 -3.45 35.49 13.01
N GLY A 213 -4.77 35.42 12.76
CA GLY A 213 -5.73 36.49 13.04
C GLY A 213 -5.72 36.90 14.51
N LYS A 214 -5.66 35.93 15.43
CA LYS A 214 -5.48 36.20 16.85
C LYS A 214 -4.11 36.81 17.17
N ALA A 215 -3.04 36.25 16.61
CA ALA A 215 -1.67 36.72 16.90
C ALA A 215 -1.41 38.16 16.45
N ILE A 216 -2.09 38.62 15.39
CA ILE A 216 -1.97 39.99 14.87
C ILE A 216 -3.15 40.91 15.24
N ASN A 217 -4.13 40.41 16.00
CA ASN A 217 -5.35 41.10 16.39
C ASN A 217 -6.13 41.71 15.21
N GLU A 218 -6.34 40.93 14.14
CA GLU A 218 -7.02 41.39 12.92
C GLU A 218 -8.34 40.62 12.72
N PRO A 219 -9.50 41.23 13.07
CA PRO A 219 -10.80 40.55 13.10
C PRO A 219 -11.24 39.98 11.75
N ALA A 220 -10.87 40.61 10.64
CA ALA A 220 -11.24 40.17 9.30
C ALA A 220 -10.80 38.72 8.99
N PHE A 221 -9.65 38.28 9.52
CA PHE A 221 -9.21 36.89 9.35
C PHE A 221 -9.99 35.91 10.22
N LEU A 222 -10.49 36.36 11.38
CA LEU A 222 -11.34 35.54 12.26
C LEU A 222 -12.74 35.39 11.68
N GLU A 223 -13.31 36.47 11.14
CA GLU A 223 -14.58 36.44 10.40
C GLU A 223 -14.47 35.51 9.19
N LYS A 224 -13.38 35.61 8.41
CA LYS A 224 -13.15 34.71 7.28
C LYS A 224 -13.02 33.25 7.71
N ALA A 225 -12.30 32.98 8.79
CA ALA A 225 -12.19 31.63 9.34
C ALA A 225 -13.55 31.09 9.79
N GLN A 226 -14.39 31.93 10.40
CA GLN A 226 -15.74 31.56 10.84
C GLN A 226 -16.64 31.22 9.64
N GLU A 227 -16.60 32.02 8.57
CA GLU A 227 -17.33 31.74 7.32
C GLU A 227 -16.94 30.39 6.72
N LEU A 228 -15.64 30.15 6.57
CA LEU A 228 -15.11 28.90 6.01
C LEU A 228 -15.48 27.70 6.89
N LEU A 229 -15.37 27.83 8.21
CA LEU A 229 -15.74 26.77 9.14
C LEU A 229 -17.25 26.48 9.12
N TRP A 230 -18.08 27.50 8.96
CA TRP A 230 -19.51 27.34 8.75
C TRP A 230 -19.80 26.57 7.46
N PHE A 231 -19.17 26.96 6.35
CA PHE A 231 -19.29 26.27 5.06
C PHE A 231 -18.90 24.78 5.17
N LEU A 232 -17.75 24.46 5.77
CA LEU A 232 -17.28 23.08 5.94
C LEU A 232 -18.24 22.24 6.80
N SER A 233 -18.80 22.83 7.86
CA SER A 233 -19.65 22.11 8.81
C SER A 233 -21.12 21.98 8.38
N LYS A 234 -21.66 22.95 7.63
CA LYS A 234 -23.09 23.02 7.27
C LYS A 234 -23.36 22.64 5.82
N ASP A 235 -22.61 23.22 4.89
CA ASP A 235 -22.88 23.03 3.46
C ASP A 235 -22.22 21.75 2.95
N VAL A 236 -20.95 21.52 3.31
CA VAL A 236 -20.24 20.27 2.96
C VAL A 236 -20.62 19.13 3.90
N GLY A 237 -21.03 19.44 5.14
CA GLY A 237 -21.49 18.46 6.12
C GLY A 237 -20.38 17.61 6.74
N ILE A 238 -19.14 18.11 6.81
CA ILE A 238 -18.02 17.39 7.42
C ILE A 238 -18.22 17.33 8.93
N LYS A 239 -18.36 16.11 9.46
CA LYS A 239 -18.41 15.82 10.90
C LYS A 239 -17.06 15.26 11.35
N ASN A 240 -16.20 16.12 11.87
CA ASN A 240 -14.84 15.77 12.30
C ASN A 240 -14.52 16.46 13.64
N PRO A 241 -13.89 15.80 14.63
CA PRO A 241 -13.49 16.42 15.90
C PRO A 241 -12.64 17.70 15.76
N ARG A 242 -11.91 17.84 14.64
CA ARG A 242 -11.13 19.03 14.30
C ARG A 242 -12.04 20.24 14.03
N ILE A 243 -13.25 20.06 13.50
CA ILE A 243 -14.23 21.15 13.31
C ILE A 243 -14.64 21.72 14.67
N ASP A 244 -15.00 20.85 15.62
CA ASP A 244 -15.38 21.27 16.98
C ASP A 244 -14.22 21.98 17.69
N PHE A 245 -13.00 21.48 17.50
CA PHE A 245 -11.79 22.14 17.99
C PHE A 245 -11.61 23.56 17.41
N LEU A 246 -11.84 23.75 16.10
CA LEU A 246 -11.75 25.08 15.47
C LEU A 246 -12.84 26.04 15.97
N TRP A 247 -14.06 25.55 16.18
CA TRP A 247 -15.15 26.36 16.77
C TRP A 247 -14.79 26.84 18.18
N ASN A 248 -14.24 25.95 19.00
CA ASN A 248 -13.76 26.30 20.34
C ASN A 248 -12.62 27.32 20.26
N LEU A 249 -11.70 27.17 19.31
CA LEU A 249 -10.63 28.15 19.11
C LEU A 249 -11.15 29.52 18.68
N LEU A 250 -12.22 29.63 17.91
CA LEU A 250 -12.79 30.93 17.52
C LEU A 250 -13.49 31.66 18.66
N SER A 251 -14.02 30.91 19.63
CA SER A 251 -14.81 31.43 20.74
C SER A 251 -13.97 31.89 21.94
N HIS A 252 -12.71 31.46 22.00
CA HIS A 252 -11.69 31.88 22.96
C HIS A 252 -10.58 32.64 22.25
#